data_AF-A0AB34FDJ1-F1
#
_entry.id   AF-A0AB34FDJ1-F1
#
_cell.length_a   1.000
_cell.length_b   1.000
_cell.length_c   1.000
_cell.angle_alpha   90.00
_cell.angle_beta   90.00
_cell.angle_gamma   90.00
#
_symmetry.space_group_name_H-M   'P 1'
#
loop_
_entity.id
_entity.type
_entity.pdbx_description
1 polymer ?
#
loop_
_entity_poly.entity_id
_entity_poly.type
_entity_poly.pdbx_seq_one_letter_code
_entity_poly.pdbx_strand_id
1 'polypeptide(L)'
;MSKNAEMTLRITENLEHKNLLARIQEFGGGEFIAWEFMPMSLLHLARSRFLNELGIASILGQALHDKRLEHCGLSCSTVLISSNGVVKIGGLEHCKEISGDAHRAGIDGEGLKRLTLELVDGHYIESLNGKGRFQITNVNLDNLQNIVDFIDKLNGRVKISTLQQQKLFRLKGRPEVLKGMIAYAQYFALFFKEYPSQVVQE
;
A
#
# COMPACT_ATOMS: atom_id res chain seq x y z
N MET A 1 -14.83 -23.89 -4.71
CA MET A 1 -13.95 -22.77 -4.30
C MET A 1 -14.74 -21.48 -4.25
N SER A 2 -14.35 -20.53 -3.40
CA SER A 2 -14.95 -19.19 -3.38
C SER A 2 -14.47 -18.39 -4.61
N LYS A 3 -15.32 -17.51 -5.15
CA LYS A 3 -15.01 -16.62 -6.28
C LYS A 3 -13.73 -15.78 -6.05
N ASN A 4 -13.45 -15.44 -4.79
CA ASN A 4 -12.26 -14.69 -4.40
C ASN A 4 -10.97 -15.54 -4.47
N ALA A 5 -11.07 -16.83 -4.13
CA ALA A 5 -9.94 -17.75 -4.23
C ALA A 5 -9.58 -18.03 -5.69
N GLU A 6 -10.58 -18.19 -6.57
CA GLU A 6 -10.38 -18.35 -8.01
C GLU A 6 -9.69 -17.14 -8.64
N MET A 7 -10.10 -15.92 -8.27
CA MET A 7 -9.47 -14.69 -8.76
C MET A 7 -8.00 -14.59 -8.30
N THR A 8 -7.74 -14.89 -7.03
CA THR A 8 -6.39 -14.88 -6.45
C THR A 8 -5.45 -15.86 -7.15
N LEU A 9 -5.93 -17.07 -7.44
CA LEU A 9 -5.15 -18.07 -8.18
C LEU A 9 -4.85 -17.62 -9.61
N ARG A 10 -5.85 -17.09 -10.33
CA ARG A 10 -5.64 -16.57 -11.69
C ARG A 10 -4.58 -15.46 -11.74
N ILE A 11 -4.63 -14.52 -10.81
CA ILE A 11 -3.64 -13.43 -10.75
C ILE A 11 -2.25 -14.00 -10.47
N THR A 12 -2.13 -14.90 -9.49
CA THR A 12 -0.81 -15.47 -9.14
C THR A 12 -0.25 -16.44 -10.17
N GLU A 13 -1.09 -17.07 -11.00
CA GLU A 13 -0.66 -17.89 -12.13
C GLU A 13 -0.15 -17.06 -13.30
N ASN A 14 -0.78 -15.91 -13.56
CA ASN A 14 -0.50 -15.10 -14.74
C ASN A 14 0.50 -13.96 -14.49
N LEU A 15 0.75 -13.58 -13.24
CA LEU A 15 1.47 -12.36 -12.88
C LEU A 15 2.47 -12.60 -11.75
N GLU A 16 3.66 -13.08 -12.11
CA GLU A 16 4.83 -12.94 -11.24
C GLU A 16 5.33 -11.50 -11.28
N HIS A 17 5.08 -10.74 -10.21
CA HIS A 17 5.57 -9.38 -10.08
C HIS A 17 6.23 -9.16 -8.72
N LYS A 18 7.41 -8.53 -8.73
CA LYS A 18 8.26 -8.35 -7.54
C LYS A 18 7.60 -7.60 -6.37
N ASN A 19 6.51 -6.87 -6.63
CA ASN A 19 5.79 -6.07 -5.63
C ASN A 19 4.38 -6.60 -5.33
N LEU A 20 4.04 -7.79 -5.85
CA LEU A 20 2.87 -8.55 -5.41
C LEU A 20 3.32 -9.65 -4.47
N LEU A 21 2.42 -10.06 -3.56
CA LEU A 21 2.66 -11.19 -2.69
C LEU A 21 2.77 -12.48 -3.51
N ALA A 22 3.91 -13.15 -3.40
CA ALA A 22 4.22 -14.36 -4.14
C ALA A 22 3.60 -15.58 -3.45
N ARG A 23 2.96 -16.42 -4.25
CA ARG A 23 2.51 -17.76 -3.85
C ARG A 23 3.72 -18.67 -3.75
N ILE A 24 3.89 -19.37 -2.62
CA ILE A 24 4.91 -20.41 -2.43
C ILE A 24 4.35 -21.76 -2.88
N GLN A 25 3.18 -22.14 -2.34
CA GLN A 25 2.64 -23.48 -2.55
C GLN A 25 1.12 -23.50 -2.39
N GLU A 26 0.48 -24.46 -3.04
CA GLU A 26 -0.94 -24.76 -2.93
C GLU A 26 -1.15 -26.14 -2.31
N PHE A 27 -2.18 -26.27 -1.47
CA PHE A 27 -2.57 -27.53 -0.84
C PHE A 27 -4.07 -27.78 -1.02
N GLY A 28 -4.47 -29.05 -1.03
CA GLY A 28 -5.88 -29.43 -1.12
C GLY A 28 -6.56 -29.03 -2.44
N GLY A 29 -5.80 -28.88 -3.53
CA GLY A 29 -6.35 -28.48 -4.84
C GLY A 29 -6.90 -27.05 -4.88
N GLY A 30 -6.28 -26.13 -4.12
CA GLY A 30 -6.60 -24.70 -4.17
C GLY A 30 -7.33 -24.17 -2.94
N GLU A 31 -7.62 -25.04 -1.97
CA GLU A 31 -8.27 -24.66 -0.72
C GLU A 31 -7.35 -23.87 0.20
N PHE A 32 -6.07 -24.20 0.21
CA PHE A 32 -5.07 -23.51 1.02
C PHE A 32 -3.92 -23.05 0.14
N ILE A 33 -3.57 -21.77 0.29
CA ILE A 33 -2.47 -21.14 -0.44
C ILE A 33 -1.46 -20.65 0.60
N ALA A 34 -0.24 -21.18 0.54
CA ALA A 34 0.89 -20.65 1.27
C ALA A 34 1.51 -19.48 0.49
N TRP A 35 1.64 -18.36 1.19
CA TRP A 35 2.25 -17.14 0.68
C TRP A 35 3.65 -16.97 1.21
N GLU A 36 4.45 -16.16 0.52
CA GLU A 36 5.72 -15.71 1.07
C GLU A 36 5.53 -15.02 2.42
N PHE A 37 6.52 -15.18 3.29
CA PHE A 37 6.45 -14.64 4.62
C PHE A 37 6.69 -13.12 4.60
N MET A 38 5.64 -12.37 4.90
CA MET A 38 5.69 -10.93 5.16
C MET A 38 5.27 -10.68 6.62
N PRO A 39 6.21 -10.30 7.52
CA PRO A 39 5.99 -10.30 8.96
C PRO A 39 4.95 -9.29 9.45
N MET A 40 4.61 -8.27 8.66
CA MET A 40 3.64 -7.25 9.08
C MET A 40 3.00 -6.52 7.89
N SER A 41 1.82 -5.97 8.14
CA SER A 41 1.17 -4.98 7.29
C SER A 41 1.68 -3.57 7.59
N LEU A 42 1.53 -2.65 6.64
CA LEU A 42 1.85 -1.23 6.83
C LEU A 42 1.01 -0.56 7.93
N LEU A 43 -0.10 -1.18 8.36
CA LEU A 43 -0.90 -0.73 9.50
C LEU A 43 -0.05 -0.59 10.78
N HIS A 44 0.98 -1.42 10.94
CA HIS A 44 1.90 -1.34 12.08
C HIS A 44 2.85 -0.13 12.02
N LEU A 45 2.95 0.51 10.85
CA LEU A 45 3.82 1.66 10.60
C LEU A 45 3.01 2.96 10.43
N ALA A 46 1.70 2.85 10.25
CA ALA A 46 0.78 3.95 10.05
C ALA A 46 0.85 4.96 11.21
N ARG A 47 0.84 6.26 10.89
CA ARG A 47 0.95 7.37 11.86
C ARG A 47 2.21 7.32 12.75
N SER A 48 3.20 6.50 12.42
CA SER A 48 4.43 6.42 13.21
C SER A 48 5.19 7.73 13.16
N ARG A 49 5.64 8.24 14.32
CA ARG A 49 6.56 9.39 14.41
C ARG A 49 7.89 9.18 13.70
N PHE A 50 8.23 7.93 13.37
CA PHE A 50 9.46 7.57 12.66
C PHE A 50 9.24 7.42 11.15
N LEU A 51 7.98 7.46 10.69
CA LEU A 51 7.65 7.40 9.28
C LEU A 51 7.69 8.81 8.68
N ASN A 52 8.86 9.25 8.22
CA ASN A 52 9.03 10.54 7.56
C ASN A 52 8.68 10.49 6.06
N GLU A 53 8.75 11.66 5.40
CA GLU A 53 8.44 11.80 3.97
C GLU A 53 9.29 10.88 3.08
N LEU A 54 10.58 10.66 3.41
CA LEU A 54 11.44 9.73 2.68
C LEU A 54 10.97 8.27 2.83
N GLY A 55 10.52 7.88 4.03
CA GLY A 55 9.93 6.57 4.29
C GLY A 55 8.62 6.37 3.51
N ILE A 56 7.74 7.37 3.51
CA ILE A 56 6.49 7.37 2.75
C ILE A 56 6.79 7.24 1.24
N ALA A 57 7.74 8.03 0.72
CA ALA A 57 8.17 7.93 -0.67
C ALA A 57 8.73 6.55 -1.04
N SER A 58 9.48 5.92 -0.12
CA SER A 58 10.01 4.56 -0.29
C SER A 58 8.89 3.52 -0.38
N ILE A 59 7.86 3.64 0.47
CA ILE A 59 6.69 2.74 0.48
C ILE A 59 5.87 2.92 -0.80
N LEU A 60 5.46 4.16 -1.10
CA LEU A 60 4.61 4.46 -2.25
C LEU A 60 5.33 4.15 -3.57
N GLY A 61 6.65 4.38 -3.65
CA GLY A 61 7.44 4.07 -4.85
C GLY A 61 7.47 2.57 -5.16
N GLN A 62 7.44 1.72 -4.14
CA GLN A 62 7.30 0.27 -4.29
C GLN A 62 5.85 -0.11 -4.65
N ALA A 63 4.85 0.46 -4.00
CA ALA A 63 3.44 0.19 -4.30
C ALA A 63 3.02 0.60 -5.73
N LEU A 64 3.65 1.64 -6.30
CA LEU A 64 3.35 2.20 -7.62
C LEU A 64 3.93 1.42 -8.81
N HIS A 65 4.65 0.34 -8.59
CA HIS A 65 5.52 -0.22 -9.63
C HIS A 65 4.83 -1.17 -10.62
N ASP A 66 3.60 -1.61 -10.34
CA ASP A 66 2.86 -2.50 -11.25
C ASP A 66 1.98 -1.70 -12.22
N LYS A 67 2.18 -1.94 -13.52
CA LYS A 67 1.43 -1.29 -14.62
C LYS A 67 0.28 -2.15 -15.15
N ARG A 68 0.17 -3.40 -14.71
CA ARG A 68 -0.70 -4.42 -15.31
C ARG A 68 -1.94 -4.73 -14.46
N LEU A 69 -1.92 -4.35 -13.18
CA LEU A 69 -3.00 -4.58 -12.25
C LEU A 69 -3.50 -3.29 -11.62
N GLU A 70 -4.82 -3.22 -11.45
CA GLU A 70 -5.47 -2.20 -10.66
C GLU A 70 -5.90 -2.82 -9.33
N HIS A 71 -5.30 -2.39 -8.23
CA HIS A 71 -5.65 -2.88 -6.91
C HIS A 71 -6.77 -2.02 -6.30
N CYS A 72 -8.02 -2.47 -6.36
CA CYS A 72 -9.18 -1.70 -5.89
C CYS A 72 -9.34 -1.66 -4.37
N GLY A 73 -8.47 -2.34 -3.60
CA GLY A 73 -8.51 -2.38 -2.13
C GLY A 73 -7.22 -1.91 -1.47
N LEU A 74 -6.49 -0.97 -2.08
CA LEU A 74 -5.16 -0.57 -1.57
C LEU A 74 -5.30 0.19 -0.24
N SER A 75 -4.68 -0.34 0.81
CA SER A 75 -4.70 0.21 2.18
C SER A 75 -3.47 -0.25 2.96
N CYS A 76 -3.25 0.30 4.14
CA CYS A 76 -2.21 -0.14 5.07
C CYS A 76 -2.41 -1.59 5.56
N SER A 77 -3.64 -2.13 5.50
CA SER A 77 -3.91 -3.53 5.88
C SER A 77 -3.64 -4.53 4.77
N THR A 78 -3.81 -4.13 3.50
CA THR A 78 -3.57 -5.02 2.33
C THR A 78 -2.13 -4.94 1.82
N VAL A 79 -1.39 -3.91 2.18
CA VAL A 79 0.03 -3.77 1.82
C VAL A 79 0.92 -4.27 2.96
N LEU A 80 1.81 -5.19 2.62
CA LEU A 80 2.69 -5.91 3.54
C LEU A 80 4.14 -5.44 3.39
N ILE A 81 4.93 -5.58 4.45
CA ILE A 81 6.34 -5.18 4.47
C ILE A 81 7.24 -6.22 5.13
N SER A 82 8.39 -6.48 4.52
CA SER A 82 9.42 -7.39 5.04
C SER A 82 10.36 -6.68 6.00
N SER A 83 11.10 -7.43 6.83
CA SER A 83 12.14 -6.87 7.71
C SER A 83 13.24 -6.09 6.96
N ASN A 84 13.37 -6.33 5.65
CA ASN A 84 14.33 -5.62 4.80
C ASN A 84 13.75 -4.34 4.15
N GLY A 85 12.50 -4.01 4.43
CA GLY A 85 11.80 -2.85 3.86
C GLY A 85 11.25 -3.05 2.46
N VAL A 86 11.19 -4.31 2.00
CA VAL A 86 10.50 -4.65 0.74
C VAL A 86 9.01 -4.59 0.99
N VAL A 87 8.31 -3.82 0.17
CA VAL A 87 6.86 -3.62 0.25
C VAL A 87 6.17 -4.43 -0.85
N LYS A 88 5.14 -5.19 -0.48
CA LYS A 88 4.36 -6.00 -1.42
C LYS A 88 2.87 -5.84 -1.18
N ILE A 89 2.10 -5.89 -2.25
CA ILE A 89 0.65 -5.81 -2.23
C ILE A 89 0.09 -7.23 -2.02
N GLY A 90 -0.63 -7.44 -0.93
CA GLY A 90 -1.47 -8.61 -0.68
C GLY A 90 -2.92 -8.35 -1.04
N GLY A 91 -3.87 -9.12 -0.49
CA GLY A 91 -5.31 -8.92 -0.75
C GLY A 91 -5.67 -9.03 -2.24
N LEU A 92 -5.03 -9.97 -2.95
CA LEU A 92 -5.09 -10.09 -4.41
C LEU A 92 -6.51 -10.36 -4.94
N GLU A 93 -7.44 -10.82 -4.10
CA GLU A 93 -8.87 -10.91 -4.40
C GLU A 93 -9.53 -9.55 -4.74
N HIS A 94 -8.87 -8.43 -4.42
CA HIS A 94 -9.32 -7.08 -4.75
C HIS A 94 -8.68 -6.53 -6.03
N CYS A 95 -7.75 -7.25 -6.64
CA CYS A 95 -7.14 -6.84 -7.90
C CYS A 95 -8.08 -7.06 -9.07
N LYS A 96 -8.01 -6.16 -10.03
CA LYS A 96 -8.64 -6.30 -11.34
C LYS A 96 -7.56 -6.28 -12.41
N GLU A 97 -7.60 -7.26 -13.30
CA GLU A 97 -6.78 -7.22 -14.52
C GLU A 97 -7.22 -6.04 -15.38
N ILE A 98 -6.25 -5.20 -15.72
CA ILE A 98 -6.48 -4.06 -16.61
C ILE A 98 -6.60 -4.63 -18.03
N SER A 99 -7.83 -4.73 -18.53
CA SER A 99 -8.12 -5.23 -19.88
C SER A 99 -8.08 -4.10 -20.92
N GLY A 100 -7.40 -4.33 -22.05
CA GLY A 100 -7.43 -3.45 -23.23
C GLY A 100 -6.81 -2.04 -23.06
N ASP A 101 -7.30 -1.07 -23.84
CA ASP A 101 -6.86 0.34 -23.92
C ASP A 101 -6.77 1.08 -22.56
N ALA A 102 -7.26 0.49 -21.47
CA ALA A 102 -7.14 0.99 -20.10
C ALA A 102 -5.69 1.15 -19.63
N HIS A 103 -4.72 0.44 -20.21
CA HIS A 103 -3.30 0.69 -19.95
C HIS A 103 -2.87 2.13 -20.34
N ARG A 104 -3.60 2.78 -21.25
CA ARG A 104 -3.44 4.20 -21.62
C ARG A 104 -4.19 5.16 -20.69
N ALA A 105 -5.23 4.68 -19.98
CA ALA A 105 -6.11 5.48 -19.14
C ALA A 105 -5.53 5.82 -17.76
N GLY A 106 -4.60 4.99 -17.25
CA GLY A 106 -3.98 5.18 -15.93
C GLY A 106 -4.61 4.32 -14.84
N ILE A 107 -4.03 4.38 -13.64
CA ILE A 107 -4.50 3.66 -12.45
C ILE A 107 -5.50 4.52 -11.67
N ASP A 108 -6.38 3.88 -10.91
CA ASP A 108 -7.24 4.59 -9.96
C ASP A 108 -6.39 5.21 -8.84
N GLY A 109 -6.43 6.53 -8.74
CA GLY A 109 -5.71 7.30 -7.74
C GLY A 109 -6.30 7.15 -6.34
N GLU A 110 -7.55 6.72 -6.20
CA GLU A 110 -8.23 6.70 -4.89
C GLU A 110 -7.61 5.69 -3.93
N GLY A 111 -7.23 4.50 -4.42
CA GLY A 111 -6.52 3.50 -3.60
C GLY A 111 -5.17 4.01 -3.08
N LEU A 112 -4.42 4.74 -3.91
CA LEU A 112 -3.15 5.35 -3.49
C LEU A 112 -3.36 6.50 -2.51
N LYS A 113 -4.44 7.25 -2.69
CA LYS A 113 -4.80 8.36 -1.82
C LYS A 113 -5.15 7.86 -0.44
N ARG A 114 -5.98 6.83 -0.38
CA ARG A 114 -6.29 6.08 0.84
C ARG A 114 -5.02 5.58 1.51
N LEU A 115 -4.17 4.83 0.80
CA LEU A 115 -2.92 4.31 1.35
C LEU A 115 -2.04 5.45 1.91
N THR A 116 -1.91 6.55 1.18
CA THR A 116 -1.09 7.70 1.61
C THR A 116 -1.64 8.33 2.88
N LEU A 117 -2.95 8.53 2.97
CA LEU A 117 -3.61 9.11 4.14
C LEU A 117 -3.54 8.17 5.34
N GLU A 118 -3.75 6.87 5.16
CA GLU A 118 -3.59 5.90 6.24
C GLU A 118 -2.13 5.87 6.76
N LEU A 119 -1.13 5.95 5.89
CA LEU A 119 0.28 6.03 6.31
C LEU A 119 0.56 7.28 7.15
N VAL A 120 0.01 8.41 6.74
CA VAL A 120 0.25 9.73 7.35
C VAL A 120 -0.54 9.88 8.65
N ASP A 121 -1.85 9.65 8.63
CA ASP A 121 -2.77 9.96 9.74
C ASP A 121 -3.22 8.74 10.55
N GLY A 122 -2.92 7.53 10.09
CA GLY A 122 -3.38 6.28 10.69
C GLY A 122 -4.78 5.85 10.29
N HIS A 123 -5.48 6.68 9.51
CA HIS A 123 -6.85 6.43 9.08
C HIS A 123 -7.14 7.13 7.75
N TYR A 124 -8.20 6.70 7.10
CA TYR A 124 -8.77 7.34 5.91
C TYR A 124 -10.26 7.56 6.16
N ILE A 125 -10.70 8.82 6.10
CA ILE A 125 -12.12 9.18 6.20
C ILE A 125 -12.61 9.48 4.79
N GLU A 126 -13.59 8.72 4.32
CA GLU A 126 -14.27 9.01 3.07
C GLU A 126 -14.99 10.36 3.19
N SER A 127 -14.65 11.28 2.30
CA SER A 127 -15.40 12.52 2.21
C SER A 127 -16.83 12.19 1.77
N LEU A 128 -17.82 12.53 2.59
CA LEU A 128 -19.27 12.35 2.36
C LEU A 128 -19.77 12.78 0.96
N ASN A 129 -19.04 13.64 0.23
CA ASN A 129 -19.43 14.13 -1.10
C ASN A 129 -18.37 13.90 -2.21
N GLY A 130 -17.36 13.05 -1.99
CA GLY A 130 -16.28 12.81 -2.97
C GLY A 130 -15.42 14.05 -3.37
N LYS A 131 -15.64 15.19 -2.71
CA LYS A 131 -14.99 16.49 -2.96
C LYS A 131 -14.40 17.13 -1.71
N GLY A 132 -14.32 16.39 -0.62
CA GLY A 132 -13.81 16.89 0.66
C GLY A 132 -12.33 17.17 0.59
N ARG A 133 -11.93 18.27 1.22
CA ARG A 133 -10.54 18.49 1.59
C ARG A 133 -10.17 17.47 2.65
N PHE A 134 -9.11 16.71 2.42
CA PHE A 134 -8.52 15.86 3.44
C PHE A 134 -7.73 16.76 4.36
N GLN A 135 -7.94 16.60 5.67
CA GLN A 135 -7.15 17.32 6.66
C GLN A 135 -6.13 16.35 7.22
N ILE A 136 -4.86 16.57 6.90
CA ILE A 136 -3.79 15.87 7.58
C ILE A 136 -3.72 16.39 9.00
N THR A 137 -3.89 15.50 9.98
CA THR A 137 -3.93 15.82 11.41
C THR A 137 -2.64 15.44 12.13
N ASN A 138 -1.80 14.62 11.49
CA ASN A 138 -0.53 14.21 12.08
C ASN A 138 0.48 15.37 12.10
N VAL A 139 0.63 15.97 13.29
CA VAL A 139 1.57 17.07 13.56
C VAL A 139 3.04 16.63 13.62
N ASN A 140 3.33 15.32 13.59
CA ASN A 140 4.70 14.80 13.76
C ASN A 140 5.51 14.76 12.45
N LEU A 141 4.93 15.20 11.33
CA LEU A 141 5.61 15.24 10.05
C LEU A 141 6.05 16.67 9.72
N ASP A 142 7.35 16.92 9.79
CA ASP A 142 7.94 18.16 9.34
C ASP A 142 7.78 18.29 7.81
N ASN A 143 7.19 19.39 7.35
CA ASN A 143 7.02 19.74 5.93
C ASN A 143 6.31 18.67 5.08
N LEU A 144 4.98 18.65 5.16
CA LEU A 144 4.10 17.75 4.40
C LEU A 144 3.88 18.14 2.93
N GLN A 145 4.57 19.16 2.42
CA GLN A 145 4.16 19.78 1.15
C GLN A 145 4.22 18.80 -0.03
N ASN A 146 5.24 17.93 -0.14
CA ASN A 146 5.28 17.02 -1.28
C ASN A 146 4.24 15.89 -1.17
N ILE A 147 3.84 15.52 0.06
CA ILE A 147 2.74 14.57 0.30
C ILE A 147 1.40 15.20 -0.08
N VAL A 148 1.14 16.43 0.35
CA VAL A 148 -0.08 17.17 0.00
C VAL A 148 -0.16 17.38 -1.52
N ASP A 149 0.93 17.85 -2.14
CA ASP A 149 1.03 18.02 -3.59
C ASP A 149 0.75 16.69 -4.33
N PHE A 150 1.22 15.56 -3.77
CA PHE A 150 0.98 14.23 -4.32
C PHE A 150 -0.49 13.83 -4.21
N ILE A 151 -1.11 13.97 -3.03
CA ILE A 151 -2.53 13.66 -2.79
C ILE A 151 -3.45 14.45 -3.73
N ASP A 152 -3.17 15.73 -3.94
CA ASP A 152 -3.97 16.59 -4.84
C ASP A 152 -3.95 16.11 -6.30
N LYS A 153 -2.94 15.33 -6.70
CA LYS A 153 -2.83 14.73 -8.03
C LYS A 153 -3.54 13.39 -8.17
N LEU A 154 -4.03 12.79 -7.08
CA LEU A 154 -4.64 11.45 -7.07
C LEU A 154 -6.16 11.45 -7.34
N ASN A 155 -6.72 12.55 -7.85
CA ASN A 155 -8.14 12.61 -8.17
C ASN A 155 -8.43 11.87 -9.49
N GLY A 156 -9.18 10.77 -9.41
CA GLY A 156 -9.59 9.96 -10.56
C GLY A 156 -8.48 9.08 -11.13
N ARG A 157 -8.48 8.86 -12.46
CA ARG A 157 -7.50 8.04 -13.16
C ARG A 157 -6.20 8.81 -13.40
N VAL A 158 -5.06 8.27 -12.96
CA VAL A 158 -3.76 8.93 -13.05
C VAL A 158 -2.72 8.04 -13.71
N LYS A 159 -1.87 8.63 -14.57
CA LYS A 159 -0.75 7.92 -15.19
C LYS A 159 0.40 7.77 -14.21
N ILE A 160 0.90 6.54 -14.04
CA ILE A 160 2.06 6.24 -13.17
C ILE A 160 3.28 7.08 -13.56
N SER A 161 3.53 7.31 -14.85
CA SER A 161 4.63 8.15 -15.31
C SER A 161 4.55 9.58 -14.80
N THR A 162 3.34 10.13 -14.65
CA THR A 162 3.11 11.47 -14.08
C THR A 162 3.31 11.47 -12.57
N LEU A 163 2.92 10.40 -11.88
CA LEU A 163 3.14 10.25 -10.44
C LEU A 163 4.63 10.15 -10.12
N GLN A 164 5.40 9.35 -10.86
CA GLN A 164 6.84 9.18 -10.62
C GLN A 164 7.67 10.47 -10.79
N GLN A 165 7.12 11.50 -11.44
CA GLN A 165 7.78 12.80 -11.62
C GLN A 165 7.57 13.77 -10.45
N GLN A 166 6.65 13.46 -9.53
CA GLN A 166 6.35 14.30 -8.37
C GLN A 166 7.57 14.43 -7.45
N LYS A 167 7.65 15.56 -6.74
CA LYS A 167 8.76 15.88 -5.83
C LYS A 167 8.98 14.79 -4.78
N LEU A 168 7.90 14.17 -4.30
CA LEU A 168 7.92 13.06 -3.35
C LEU A 168 8.86 11.92 -3.80
N PHE A 169 8.82 11.53 -5.07
CA PHE A 169 9.67 10.44 -5.59
C PHE A 169 11.11 10.89 -5.91
N ARG A 170 11.39 12.20 -5.92
CA ARG A 170 12.76 12.73 -6.07
C ARG A 170 13.60 12.54 -4.82
N LEU A 171 12.97 12.22 -3.69
CA LEU A 171 13.65 11.85 -2.44
C LEU A 171 14.46 10.56 -2.56
N LYS A 172 14.31 9.79 -3.67
CA LYS A 172 15.04 8.55 -3.96
C LYS A 172 14.92 7.53 -2.80
N GLY A 173 13.70 7.30 -2.33
CA GLY A 173 13.40 6.28 -1.33
C GLY A 173 13.95 4.91 -1.72
N ARG A 174 14.45 4.17 -0.73
CA ARG A 174 14.95 2.79 -0.88
C ARG A 174 14.44 1.91 0.26
N PRO A 175 14.25 0.60 0.06
CA PRO A 175 13.80 -0.32 1.12
C PRO A 175 14.56 -0.15 2.44
N GLU A 176 15.88 0.07 2.39
CA GLU A 176 16.75 0.10 3.55
C GLU A 176 16.42 1.23 4.54
N VAL A 177 15.83 2.33 4.07
CA VAL A 177 15.47 3.46 4.95
C VAL A 177 14.35 3.10 5.92
N LEU A 178 13.61 2.02 5.65
CA LEU A 178 12.49 1.56 6.48
C LEU A 178 12.95 0.63 7.61
N LYS A 179 14.17 0.07 7.53
CA LYS A 179 14.64 -1.00 8.44
C LYS A 179 14.57 -0.62 9.91
N GLY A 180 15.02 0.60 10.27
CA GLY A 180 15.01 1.06 11.67
C GLY A 180 13.59 1.13 12.24
N MET A 181 12.65 1.66 11.47
CA MET A 181 11.25 1.75 11.86
C MET A 181 10.58 0.37 11.92
N ILE A 182 10.88 -0.53 10.98
CA ILE A 182 10.35 -1.90 10.99
C ILE A 182 10.85 -2.66 12.21
N ALA A 183 12.15 -2.56 12.53
CA ALA A 183 12.71 -3.18 13.73
C ALA A 183 12.02 -2.66 15.01
N TYR A 184 11.77 -1.35 15.08
CA TYR A 184 11.01 -0.75 16.17
C TYR A 184 9.58 -1.31 16.23
N ALA A 185 8.83 -1.31 15.13
CA ALA A 185 7.47 -1.82 15.10
C ALA A 185 7.39 -3.31 15.47
N GLN A 186 8.35 -4.12 15.00
CA GLN A 186 8.46 -5.55 15.32
C GLN A 186 8.71 -5.76 16.82
N TYR A 187 9.61 -4.98 17.41
CA TYR A 187 9.86 -5.02 18.85
C TYR A 187 8.57 -4.76 19.64
N PHE A 188 7.80 -3.72 19.27
CA PHE A 188 6.56 -3.41 19.98
C PHE A 188 5.46 -4.45 19.76
N ALA A 189 5.26 -4.92 18.53
CA ALA A 189 4.27 -5.95 18.22
C ALA A 189 4.53 -7.26 18.99
N LEU A 190 5.80 -7.66 19.09
CA LEU A 190 6.19 -8.87 19.82
C LEU A 190 6.13 -8.70 21.34
N PHE A 191 6.55 -7.53 21.85
CA PHE A 191 6.69 -7.30 23.28
C PHE A 191 5.36 -6.97 23.97
N PHE A 192 4.49 -6.21 23.30
CA PHE A 192 3.22 -5.79 23.90
C PHE A 192 2.05 -6.72 23.55
N LYS A 193 2.20 -7.64 22.60
CA LYS A 193 1.11 -8.50 22.06
C LYS A 193 -0.15 -7.71 21.65
N GLU A 194 -0.03 -6.39 21.48
CA GLU A 194 -1.10 -5.54 21.03
C GLU A 194 -1.03 -5.49 19.50
N TYR A 195 -2.06 -6.04 18.86
CA TYR A 195 -2.35 -5.69 17.48
C TYR A 195 -2.70 -4.19 17.47
N PRO A 196 -2.23 -3.38 16.50
CA PRO A 196 -2.66 -1.99 16.41
C PRO A 196 -4.19 -1.95 16.45
N SER A 197 -4.74 -1.18 17.39
CA SER A 197 -6.18 -1.06 17.60
C SER A 197 -6.85 -0.81 16.25
N GLN A 198 -7.84 -1.63 15.93
CA GLN A 198 -8.53 -1.60 14.65
C GLN A 198 -8.88 -0.15 14.30
N VAL A 199 -8.56 0.25 13.06
CA VAL A 199 -9.11 1.48 12.47
C VAL A 199 -10.62 1.38 12.68
N VAL A 200 -11.15 2.24 13.54
CA VAL A 200 -12.58 2.31 13.79
C VAL A 200 -13.21 2.69 12.45
N GLN A 201 -13.90 1.75 11.83
CA GLN A 201 -14.81 2.05 10.73
C GLN A 201 -16.06 2.62 11.38
N GLU A 202 -16.14 3.96 11.42
CA GLU A 202 -17.39 4.70 11.61
C GLU A 202 -18.05 4.97 10.26
#